data_AF-A0A550JAV4-F1
#
_entry.id   AF-A0A550JAV4-F1
#
_cell.length_a   1.000
_cell.length_b   1.000
_cell.length_c   1.000
_cell.angle_alpha   90.00
_cell.angle_beta   90.00
_cell.angle_gamma   90.00
#
_symmetry.space_group_name_H-M   'P 1'
#
loop_
_entity.id
_entity.type
_entity.pdbx_description
1 polymer ?
#
loop_
_entity_poly.entity_id
_entity_poly.type
_entity_poly.pdbx_seq_one_letter_code
_entity_poly.pdbx_strand_id
1 'polypeptide(L)'
;MNDRLQTNEKGFVLISAMLFLIILTTIGILATNMTTVELQISANDRITREDFYNQEMGLTIAKINYQDWMTSEFVKDSTTAAYFPESGTLSTDANGNGIDDRSEITNSAGEVIAIYKARKIDSPAAIISTWEDADKFGSAANHPANQIPVLEHKTDASKVPGSGYGAGNVLRRYALTAYSPRNDRNVILQEGLIRAFPQ
;
A
#
# COMPACT_ATOMS: atom_id res chain seq x y z
N MET A 1 72.40 53.20 7.77
CA MET A 1 71.12 53.32 7.05
C MET A 1 70.59 51.90 6.86
N ASN A 2 69.90 51.37 7.89
CA ASN A 2 69.42 50.00 7.90
C ASN A 2 67.90 50.05 8.13
N ASP A 3 67.14 50.03 7.04
CA ASP A 3 65.70 49.81 7.09
C ASP A 3 65.43 48.36 7.47
N ARG A 4 64.90 48.17 8.67
CA ARG A 4 64.41 46.88 9.15
C ARG A 4 63.02 46.67 8.56
N LEU A 5 62.94 45.89 7.48
CA LEU A 5 61.71 45.27 7.02
C LEU A 5 61.20 44.32 8.12
N GLN A 6 60.35 44.83 9.02
CA GLN A 6 59.59 43.99 9.93
C GLN A 6 58.54 43.23 9.10
N THR A 7 58.77 41.94 8.89
CA THR A 7 57.83 41.04 8.20
C THR A 7 56.53 40.95 9.00
N ASN A 8 55.42 41.30 8.36
CA ASN A 8 54.08 41.40 8.96
C ASN A 8 53.43 40.01 9.13
N GLU A 9 54.12 39.09 9.81
CA GLU A 9 53.74 37.68 9.96
C GLU A 9 52.51 37.48 10.86
N LYS A 10 52.18 38.48 11.69
CA LYS A 10 51.02 38.44 12.60
C LYS A 10 49.67 38.48 11.88
N GLY A 11 49.58 39.13 10.72
CA GLY A 11 48.35 39.16 9.92
C GLY A 11 48.02 37.84 9.23
N PHE A 12 49.06 37.07 8.86
CA PHE A 12 48.90 35.81 8.15
C PHE A 12 48.24 34.71 9.00
N VAL A 13 48.59 34.65 10.29
CA VAL A 13 48.00 33.68 11.23
C VAL A 13 46.50 33.92 11.39
N LEU A 14 46.08 35.18 11.46
CA LEU A 14 44.67 35.55 11.60
C LEU A 14 43.85 35.13 10.37
N ILE A 15 44.35 35.42 9.16
CA ILE A 15 43.68 35.06 7.91
C ILE A 15 43.58 33.53 7.78
N SER A 16 44.64 32.82 8.12
CA SER A 16 44.66 31.35 8.07
C SER A 16 43.64 30.75 9.05
N ALA A 17 43.56 31.28 10.28
CA ALA A 17 42.59 30.83 11.26
C ALA A 17 41.13 31.08 10.82
N MET A 18 40.85 32.24 10.21
CA MET A 18 39.53 32.54 9.65
C MET A 18 39.17 31.62 8.49
N LEU A 19 40.13 31.32 7.61
CA LEU A 19 39.94 30.39 6.50
C LEU A 19 39.59 28.98 7.02
N PHE A 20 40.34 28.47 7.99
CA PHE A 20 40.04 27.18 8.61
C PHE A 20 38.67 27.16 9.29
N LEU A 21 38.28 28.24 9.97
CA LEU A 21 36.97 28.34 10.62
C LEU A 21 35.83 28.30 9.58
N ILE A 22 35.98 28.99 8.45
CA ILE A 22 34.99 28.96 7.35
C ILE A 22 34.89 27.55 6.76
N ILE A 23 36.03 26.90 6.50
CA ILE A 23 36.06 25.53 5.96
C ILE A 23 35.36 24.59 6.93
N LEU A 24 35.70 24.64 8.22
CA LEU A 24 35.13 23.78 9.24
C LEU A 24 33.61 24.02 9.40
N THR A 25 33.17 25.28 9.36
CA THR A 25 31.74 25.63 9.44
C THR A 25 30.99 25.10 8.22
N THR A 26 31.57 25.22 7.02
CA THR A 26 30.96 24.72 5.78
C THR A 26 30.84 23.20 5.83
N ILE A 27 31.89 22.49 6.28
CA ILE A 27 31.84 21.04 6.47
C ILE A 27 30.77 20.67 7.51
N GLY A 28 30.67 21.40 8.62
CA GLY A 28 29.65 21.17 9.65
C GLY A 28 28.23 21.32 9.13
N ILE A 29 27.97 22.34 8.31
CA ILE A 29 26.66 22.55 7.66
C ILE A 29 26.37 21.41 6.68
N LEU A 30 27.34 21.04 5.83
CA LEU A 30 27.17 19.94 4.86
C LEU A 30 26.90 18.61 5.56
N ALA A 31 27.65 18.30 6.63
CA ALA A 31 27.44 17.11 7.43
C ALA A 31 26.04 17.07 8.03
N THR A 32 25.57 18.18 8.61
CA THR A 32 24.22 18.27 9.20
C THR A 32 23.13 18.07 8.15
N ASN A 33 23.30 18.68 6.97
CA ASN A 33 22.36 18.51 5.85
C ASN A 33 22.33 17.06 5.38
N MET A 34 23.49 16.41 5.24
CA MET A 34 23.58 15.01 4.85
C MET A 34 22.88 14.11 5.86
N THR A 35 23.14 14.29 7.16
CA THR A 35 22.45 13.53 8.22
C THR A 35 20.93 13.72 8.17
N THR A 36 20.46 14.94 7.92
CA THR A 36 19.02 15.23 7.83
C THR A 36 18.38 14.47 6.66
N VAL A 37 19.03 14.45 5.50
CA VAL A 37 18.54 13.72 4.31
C VAL A 37 18.55 12.20 4.57
N GLU A 38 19.61 11.65 5.14
CA GLU A 38 19.69 10.22 5.48
C GLU A 38 18.60 9.79 6.47
N LEU A 39 18.28 10.64 7.46
CA LEU A 39 17.18 10.39 8.39
C LEU A 39 15.82 10.40 7.67
N GLN A 40 15.60 11.32 6.74
CA GLN A 40 14.37 11.35 5.94
C GLN A 40 14.24 10.11 5.04
N ILE A 41 15.31 9.71 4.38
CA ILE A 41 15.33 8.48 3.55
C ILE A 41 15.05 7.26 4.43
N SER A 42 15.72 7.14 5.57
CA SER A 42 15.54 6.02 6.50
C SER A 42 14.13 5.96 7.07
N ALA A 43 13.53 7.12 7.38
CA ALA A 43 12.14 7.19 7.86
C ALA A 43 11.16 6.73 6.77
N ASN A 44 11.35 7.19 5.52
CA ASN A 44 10.50 6.79 4.40
C ASN A 44 10.63 5.29 4.07
N ASP A 45 11.84 4.74 4.09
CA ASP A 45 12.08 3.31 3.87
C ASP A 45 11.44 2.46 4.97
N ARG A 46 11.57 2.88 6.23
CA ARG A 46 10.88 2.22 7.36
C ARG A 46 9.37 2.22 7.17
N ILE A 47 8.77 3.37 6.89
CA ILE A 47 7.33 3.52 6.65
C ILE A 47 6.87 2.59 5.51
N THR A 48 7.58 2.61 4.39
CA THR A 48 7.24 1.81 3.21
C THR A 48 7.27 0.31 3.53
N ARG A 49 8.25 -0.15 4.31
CA ARG A 49 8.34 -1.56 4.75
C ARG A 49 7.19 -1.93 5.69
N GLU A 50 6.91 -1.09 6.68
CA GLU A 50 5.80 -1.31 7.62
C GLU A 50 4.47 -1.41 6.85
N ASP A 51 4.23 -0.53 5.88
CA ASP A 51 3.03 -0.58 5.04
C ASP A 51 2.98 -1.85 4.19
N PHE A 52 4.08 -2.25 3.56
CA PHE A 52 4.14 -3.48 2.80
C PHE A 52 3.80 -4.71 3.66
N TYR A 53 4.37 -4.80 4.87
CA TYR A 53 4.08 -5.91 5.78
C TYR A 53 2.62 -5.93 6.24
N ASN A 54 2.04 -4.76 6.54
CA ASN A 54 0.63 -4.66 6.90
C ASN A 54 -0.26 -5.10 5.73
N GLN A 55 0.10 -4.73 4.50
CA GLN A 55 -0.67 -5.10 3.31
C GLN A 55 -0.59 -6.60 3.01
N GLU A 56 0.60 -7.20 3.11
CA GLU A 56 0.79 -8.64 2.99
C GLU A 56 0.02 -9.40 4.07
N MET A 57 0.00 -8.89 5.30
CA MET A 57 -0.84 -9.41 6.37
C MET A 57 -2.32 -9.33 6.00
N GLY A 58 -2.76 -8.19 5.44
CA GLY A 58 -4.09 -7.99 4.87
C GLY A 58 -4.48 -9.06 3.86
N LEU A 59 -3.66 -9.27 2.84
CA LEU A 59 -3.88 -10.30 1.84
C LEU A 59 -3.89 -11.71 2.45
N THR A 60 -2.96 -11.99 3.36
CA THR A 60 -2.85 -13.31 3.98
C THR A 60 -4.07 -13.64 4.82
N ILE A 61 -4.51 -12.70 5.67
CA ILE A 61 -5.72 -12.85 6.48
C ILE A 61 -6.93 -13.04 5.58
N ALA A 62 -7.08 -12.23 4.53
CA ALA A 62 -8.16 -12.36 3.56
C ALA A 62 -8.22 -13.76 2.92
N LYS A 63 -7.07 -14.34 2.56
CA LYS A 63 -7.00 -15.70 2.00
C LYS A 63 -7.36 -16.78 3.02
N ILE A 64 -6.99 -16.60 4.28
CA ILE A 64 -7.26 -17.56 5.36
C ILE A 64 -8.74 -17.51 5.75
N ASN A 65 -9.26 -16.30 5.98
CA ASN A 65 -10.62 -16.02 6.43
C ASN A 65 -11.60 -15.88 5.27
N TYR A 66 -11.33 -16.56 4.17
CA TYR A 66 -12.19 -16.52 2.98
C TYR A 66 -13.64 -16.90 3.27
N GLN A 67 -13.90 -17.70 4.31
CA GLN A 67 -15.25 -18.14 4.64
C GLN A 67 -16.15 -16.98 5.04
N ASP A 68 -15.58 -15.89 5.56
CA ASP A 68 -16.31 -14.72 6.04
C ASP A 68 -16.86 -13.87 4.89
N TRP A 69 -16.19 -13.89 3.74
CA TRP A 69 -16.54 -13.03 2.60
C TRP A 69 -16.89 -13.78 1.31
N MET A 70 -16.40 -15.01 1.15
CA MET A 70 -16.62 -15.82 -0.04
C MET A 70 -17.93 -16.61 0.09
N THR A 71 -19.04 -15.87 0.21
CA THR A 71 -20.38 -16.42 0.38
C THR A 71 -20.93 -16.98 -0.94
N SER A 72 -22.00 -17.78 -0.85
CA SER A 72 -22.68 -18.29 -2.05
C SER A 72 -23.27 -17.17 -2.92
N GLU A 73 -23.58 -16.02 -2.33
CA GLU A 73 -24.07 -14.81 -3.01
C GLU A 73 -22.94 -14.14 -3.78
N PHE A 74 -21.80 -13.87 -3.12
CA PHE A 74 -20.60 -13.33 -3.77
C PHE A 74 -20.17 -14.16 -5.01
N VAL A 75 -20.31 -15.48 -4.92
CA VAL A 75 -19.98 -16.40 -6.02
C VAL A 75 -20.97 -16.33 -7.20
N LYS A 76 -22.23 -15.99 -6.94
CA LYS A 76 -23.31 -15.92 -7.94
C LYS A 76 -23.49 -14.52 -8.52
N ASP A 77 -23.09 -13.49 -7.77
CA ASP A 77 -23.32 -12.11 -8.13
C ASP A 77 -22.57 -11.67 -9.41
N SER A 78 -23.17 -10.68 -10.06
CA SER A 78 -22.54 -9.97 -11.17
C SER A 78 -21.27 -9.26 -10.71
N THR A 79 -20.35 -8.93 -11.60
CA THR A 79 -19.03 -8.40 -11.19
C THR A 79 -19.04 -7.00 -10.65
N THR A 80 -20.05 -6.25 -11.01
CA THR A 80 -20.32 -4.93 -10.44
C THR A 80 -20.95 -5.03 -9.04
N ALA A 81 -21.41 -6.22 -8.62
CA ALA A 81 -22.04 -6.47 -7.32
C ALA A 81 -21.21 -7.38 -6.39
N ALA A 82 -20.40 -8.29 -6.95
CA ALA A 82 -19.56 -9.22 -6.21
C ALA A 82 -18.28 -8.52 -5.71
N TYR A 83 -18.45 -7.76 -4.63
CA TYR A 83 -17.42 -6.98 -3.96
C TYR A 83 -17.59 -7.13 -2.44
N PHE A 84 -16.49 -7.39 -1.75
CA PHE A 84 -16.42 -7.46 -0.30
C PHE A 84 -15.32 -6.52 0.22
N PRO A 85 -15.53 -5.86 1.37
CA PRO A 85 -16.81 -5.79 2.06
C PRO A 85 -17.81 -4.96 1.24
N GLU A 86 -19.10 -5.20 1.41
CA GLU A 86 -20.10 -4.28 0.85
C GLU A 86 -19.90 -2.88 1.44
N SER A 87 -20.39 -1.84 0.74
CA SER A 87 -20.32 -0.46 1.26
C SER A 87 -20.87 -0.43 2.68
N GLY A 88 -20.10 0.14 3.62
CA GLY A 88 -20.45 0.19 5.03
C GLY A 88 -21.89 0.68 5.23
N THR A 89 -22.73 -0.18 5.78
CA THR A 89 -23.96 0.27 6.43
C THR A 89 -23.59 0.63 7.87
N LEU A 90 -24.33 1.52 8.52
CA LEU A 90 -24.07 1.90 9.92
C LEU A 90 -24.02 0.71 10.90
N SER A 91 -24.49 -0.48 10.48
CA SER A 91 -24.42 -1.72 11.26
C SER A 91 -23.11 -2.50 11.13
N THR A 92 -22.28 -2.24 10.12
CA THR A 92 -21.00 -2.96 9.89
C THR A 92 -19.76 -2.08 9.97
N ASP A 93 -19.95 -0.76 10.11
CA ASP A 93 -18.91 0.23 10.40
C ASP A 93 -19.14 0.78 11.82
N ALA A 94 -18.65 0.09 12.84
CA ALA A 94 -18.86 0.47 14.24
C ALA A 94 -18.04 1.70 14.64
N ASN A 95 -16.94 1.98 13.91
CA ASN A 95 -16.06 3.09 14.20
C ASN A 95 -16.40 4.37 13.40
N GLY A 96 -17.31 4.28 12.44
CA GLY A 96 -17.84 5.39 11.63
C GLY A 96 -16.84 5.95 10.62
N ASN A 97 -15.80 5.20 10.26
CA ASN A 97 -14.74 5.67 9.35
C ASN A 97 -15.08 5.46 7.86
N GLY A 98 -16.26 4.91 7.57
CA GLY A 98 -16.76 4.60 6.23
C GLY A 98 -16.35 3.22 5.70
N ILE A 99 -15.50 2.48 6.41
CA ILE A 99 -15.01 1.15 6.04
C ILE A 99 -15.77 0.10 6.87
N ASP A 100 -16.12 -1.02 6.25
CA ASP A 100 -16.72 -2.14 6.97
C ASP A 100 -15.67 -2.86 7.83
N ASP A 101 -15.94 -2.96 9.14
CA ASP A 101 -15.04 -3.51 10.15
C ASP A 101 -14.62 -4.96 9.85
N ARG A 102 -15.41 -5.72 9.07
CA ARG A 102 -15.04 -7.11 8.69
C ARG A 102 -13.82 -7.18 7.79
N SER A 103 -13.49 -6.07 7.13
CA SER A 103 -12.31 -5.94 6.27
C SER A 103 -11.10 -5.37 6.99
N GLU A 104 -11.28 -4.89 8.21
CA GLU A 104 -10.26 -4.21 8.99
C GLU A 104 -9.43 -5.20 9.79
N ILE A 105 -8.12 -4.94 9.81
CA ILE A 105 -7.19 -5.62 10.69
C ILE A 105 -6.64 -4.59 11.64
N THR A 106 -6.93 -4.80 12.92
CA THR A 106 -6.50 -3.90 13.99
C THR A 106 -5.30 -4.46 14.73
N ASN A 107 -4.41 -3.58 15.19
CA ASN A 107 -3.37 -3.97 16.14
C ASN A 107 -3.95 -4.14 17.56
N SER A 108 -3.09 -4.47 18.53
CA SER A 108 -3.48 -4.65 19.93
C SER A 108 -4.03 -3.38 20.60
N ALA A 109 -3.83 -2.20 20.01
CA ALA A 109 -4.38 -0.93 20.47
C ALA A 109 -5.74 -0.60 19.83
N GLY A 110 -6.26 -1.45 18.94
CA GLY A 110 -7.50 -1.23 18.20
C GLY A 110 -7.34 -0.31 16.98
N GLU A 111 -6.11 0.02 16.59
CA GLU A 111 -5.88 0.86 15.41
C GLU A 111 -5.89 0.00 14.15
N VAL A 112 -6.61 0.44 13.13
CA VAL A 112 -6.61 -0.22 11.81
C VAL A 112 -5.24 -0.09 11.16
N ILE A 113 -4.58 -1.23 10.94
CA ILE A 113 -3.25 -1.31 10.32
C ILE A 113 -3.30 -1.81 8.88
N ALA A 114 -4.34 -2.57 8.52
CA ALA A 114 -4.54 -3.05 7.16
C ALA A 114 -6.03 -3.21 6.87
N ILE A 115 -6.39 -3.05 5.61
CA ILE A 115 -7.74 -3.28 5.08
C ILE A 115 -7.60 -4.16 3.86
N TYR A 116 -8.48 -5.15 3.70
CA TYR A 116 -8.52 -5.99 2.51
C TYR A 116 -9.89 -5.95 1.83
N LYS A 117 -9.90 -6.08 0.51
CA LYS A 117 -11.10 -6.05 -0.31
C LYS A 117 -11.04 -7.19 -1.31
N ALA A 118 -12.13 -7.94 -1.46
CA ALA A 118 -12.26 -9.03 -2.41
C ALA A 118 -13.23 -8.66 -3.52
N ARG A 119 -12.92 -9.03 -4.76
CA ARG A 119 -13.76 -8.65 -5.89
C ARG A 119 -13.71 -9.62 -7.06
N LYS A 120 -14.82 -9.66 -7.78
CA LYS A 120 -15.00 -10.38 -9.03
C LYS A 120 -14.71 -9.46 -10.23
N ILE A 121 -13.98 -9.90 -11.25
CA ILE A 121 -13.59 -9.05 -12.40
C ILE A 121 -13.88 -9.73 -13.73
N ASP A 122 -15.06 -9.46 -14.29
CA ASP A 122 -15.50 -9.98 -15.60
C ASP A 122 -15.29 -8.93 -16.72
N SER A 123 -14.94 -7.68 -16.36
CA SER A 123 -14.64 -6.58 -17.29
C SER A 123 -13.48 -5.74 -16.75
N PRO A 124 -12.55 -5.27 -17.60
CA PRO A 124 -11.42 -4.47 -17.13
C PRO A 124 -11.93 -3.10 -16.71
N ALA A 125 -11.32 -2.49 -15.68
CA ALA A 125 -11.71 -1.16 -15.19
C ALA A 125 -13.18 -1.03 -14.80
N ALA A 126 -13.84 -2.13 -14.41
CA ALA A 126 -15.17 -2.07 -13.83
C ALA A 126 -15.12 -1.17 -12.58
N ILE A 127 -15.80 -0.02 -12.67
CA ILE A 127 -15.76 1.00 -11.63
C ILE A 127 -16.54 0.49 -10.43
N ILE A 128 -15.86 0.37 -9.30
CA ILE A 128 -16.51 0.19 -8.00
C ILE A 128 -16.72 1.59 -7.42
N SER A 129 -17.95 2.10 -7.56
CA SER A 129 -18.31 3.45 -7.10
C SER A 129 -18.34 3.58 -5.57
N THR A 130 -18.32 2.46 -4.85
CA THR A 130 -18.36 2.38 -3.39
C THR A 130 -16.98 2.36 -2.75
N TRP A 131 -15.92 2.68 -3.51
CA TRP A 131 -14.62 2.84 -2.90
C TRP A 131 -14.57 4.17 -2.17
N GLU A 132 -14.46 4.14 -0.84
CA GLU A 132 -14.55 5.34 0.01
C GLU A 132 -13.44 6.39 -0.25
N ASP A 133 -12.45 6.06 -1.07
CA ASP A 133 -11.33 6.87 -1.52
C ASP A 133 -11.35 7.21 -3.02
N ALA A 134 -12.48 7.02 -3.71
CA ALA A 134 -12.66 7.49 -5.09
C ALA A 134 -12.25 8.96 -5.27
N ASP A 135 -12.48 9.79 -4.23
CA ASP A 135 -12.13 11.21 -4.20
C ASP A 135 -10.62 11.47 -4.16
N LYS A 136 -9.82 10.57 -3.56
CA LYS A 136 -8.34 10.71 -3.51
C LYS A 136 -7.68 10.44 -4.85
N PHE A 137 -8.34 9.68 -5.75
CA PHE A 137 -7.82 9.36 -7.09
C PHE A 137 -8.51 10.16 -8.21
N GLY A 138 -9.30 11.18 -7.85
CA GLY A 138 -10.03 12.07 -8.75
C GLY A 138 -11.22 11.41 -9.48
N SER A 139 -11.17 10.10 -9.71
CA SER A 139 -12.33 9.30 -10.09
C SER A 139 -12.12 7.85 -9.66
N ALA A 140 -13.23 7.14 -9.42
CA ALA A 140 -13.19 5.71 -9.16
C ALA A 140 -12.56 4.92 -10.32
N ALA A 141 -12.67 5.37 -11.58
CA ALA A 141 -12.01 4.70 -12.72
C ALA A 141 -10.48 4.70 -12.65
N ASN A 142 -9.88 5.70 -12.00
CA ASN A 142 -8.43 5.86 -11.91
C ASN A 142 -7.81 5.14 -10.72
N HIS A 143 -8.62 4.62 -9.81
CA HIS A 143 -8.11 3.99 -8.61
C HIS A 143 -7.30 2.74 -9.00
N PRO A 144 -6.05 2.57 -8.52
CA PRO A 144 -5.19 1.46 -8.93
C PRO A 144 -5.81 0.08 -8.82
N ALA A 145 -6.69 -0.21 -7.84
CA ALA A 145 -7.33 -1.53 -7.90
C ALA A 145 -8.23 -1.67 -9.08
N ASN A 146 -8.92 -0.65 -9.57
CA ASN A 146 -9.75 -0.80 -10.76
C ASN A 146 -8.93 -1.12 -12.02
N GLN A 147 -7.60 -1.01 -11.98
CA GLN A 147 -6.72 -1.34 -13.09
C GLN A 147 -6.28 -2.81 -13.17
N ILE A 148 -6.83 -3.71 -12.34
CA ILE A 148 -6.51 -5.15 -12.45
C ILE A 148 -7.04 -5.72 -13.79
N PRO A 149 -6.26 -6.58 -14.48
CA PRO A 149 -6.70 -7.28 -15.68
C PRO A 149 -7.97 -8.10 -15.48
N VAL A 150 -8.70 -8.37 -16.57
CA VAL A 150 -9.89 -9.23 -16.55
C VAL A 150 -9.53 -10.61 -16.03
N LEU A 151 -10.28 -11.09 -15.05
CA LEU A 151 -10.15 -12.43 -14.49
C LEU A 151 -11.42 -13.22 -14.81
N GLU A 152 -11.60 -13.55 -16.08
CA GLU A 152 -12.79 -14.26 -16.56
C GLU A 152 -13.01 -15.58 -15.79
N HIS A 153 -14.22 -15.75 -15.25
CA HIS A 153 -14.59 -16.98 -14.57
C HIS A 153 -14.79 -18.09 -15.59
N LYS A 154 -14.16 -19.24 -15.33
CA LYS A 154 -14.43 -20.44 -16.12
C LYS A 154 -15.51 -21.24 -15.41
N THR A 155 -16.68 -21.30 -16.02
CA THR A 155 -17.86 -22.03 -15.52
C THR A 155 -17.63 -23.53 -15.39
N ASP A 156 -16.56 -24.06 -15.97
CA ASP A 156 -16.21 -25.47 -15.90
C ASP A 156 -14.72 -25.64 -15.56
N ALA A 157 -14.45 -26.13 -14.35
CA ALA A 157 -13.10 -26.39 -13.86
C ALA A 157 -12.37 -27.48 -14.66
N SER A 158 -13.14 -28.42 -15.24
CA SER A 158 -12.60 -29.53 -16.02
C SER A 158 -12.05 -29.08 -17.38
N LYS A 159 -12.46 -27.89 -17.85
CA LYS A 159 -11.97 -27.27 -19.10
C LYS A 159 -10.65 -26.49 -18.93
N VAL A 160 -10.05 -26.50 -17.74
CA VAL A 160 -8.72 -25.93 -17.51
C VAL A 160 -7.69 -27.06 -17.49
N PRO A 161 -6.86 -27.20 -18.54
CA PRO A 161 -5.84 -28.25 -18.60
C PRO A 161 -4.90 -28.16 -17.38
N GLY A 162 -4.65 -29.30 -16.73
CA GLY A 162 -3.76 -29.37 -15.57
C GLY A 162 -4.35 -28.84 -14.26
N SER A 163 -5.65 -28.54 -14.21
CA SER A 163 -6.29 -28.00 -12.99
C SER A 163 -6.44 -29.03 -11.86
N GLY A 164 -6.47 -30.33 -12.19
CA GLY A 164 -6.70 -31.41 -11.21
C GLY A 164 -8.13 -31.48 -10.67
N TYR A 165 -9.03 -30.60 -11.11
CA TYR A 165 -10.43 -30.57 -10.66
C TYR A 165 -11.34 -31.41 -11.57
N GLY A 166 -12.16 -32.26 -10.95
CA GLY A 166 -13.14 -33.09 -11.65
C GLY A 166 -14.34 -32.31 -12.20
N ALA A 167 -15.08 -32.93 -13.11
CA ALA A 167 -16.37 -32.43 -13.59
C ALA A 167 -17.32 -32.24 -12.39
N GLY A 168 -17.94 -31.06 -12.28
CA GLY A 168 -18.74 -30.66 -11.11
C GLY A 168 -18.03 -29.69 -10.16
N ASN A 169 -16.88 -29.12 -10.54
CA ASN A 169 -16.35 -27.94 -9.88
C ASN A 169 -16.47 -26.71 -10.78
N VAL A 170 -16.76 -25.56 -10.17
CA VAL A 170 -16.72 -24.25 -10.83
C VAL A 170 -15.45 -23.53 -10.40
N LEU A 171 -14.68 -23.01 -11.35
CA LEU A 171 -13.54 -22.16 -11.04
C LEU A 171 -13.99 -20.70 -10.98
N ARG A 172 -13.74 -20.06 -9.84
CA ARG A 172 -13.90 -18.62 -9.71
C ARG A 172 -12.55 -17.96 -9.58
N ARG A 173 -12.36 -16.88 -10.33
CA ARG A 173 -11.20 -16.01 -10.22
C ARG A 173 -11.64 -14.74 -9.53
N TYR A 174 -10.83 -14.23 -8.61
CA TYR A 174 -11.14 -13.00 -7.91
C TYR A 174 -9.84 -12.26 -7.66
N ALA A 175 -9.93 -10.97 -7.43
CA ALA A 175 -8.79 -10.22 -6.94
C ALA A 175 -8.98 -9.90 -5.47
N LEU A 176 -7.92 -10.09 -4.71
CA LEU A 176 -7.78 -9.49 -3.39
C LEU A 176 -6.93 -8.24 -3.53
N THR A 177 -7.34 -7.19 -2.85
CA THR A 177 -6.62 -5.93 -2.76
C THR A 177 -6.45 -5.63 -1.28
N ALA A 178 -5.23 -5.32 -0.85
CA ALA A 178 -4.98 -4.86 0.50
C ALA A 178 -4.22 -3.53 0.48
N TYR A 179 -4.50 -2.69 1.47
CA TYR A 179 -3.82 -1.41 1.64
C TYR A 179 -3.67 -1.07 3.13
N SER A 180 -2.67 -0.26 3.45
CA SER A 180 -2.45 0.28 4.80
C SER A 180 -3.11 1.65 4.91
N PRO A 181 -4.05 1.88 5.85
CA PRO A 181 -4.68 3.19 6.01
C PRO A 181 -3.76 4.22 6.69
N ARG A 182 -2.64 3.80 7.29
CA ARG A 182 -1.77 4.69 8.10
C ARG A 182 -1.00 5.75 7.28
N ASN A 183 -0.61 5.47 6.04
CA ASN A 183 0.22 6.38 5.23
C ASN A 183 -0.40 6.66 3.86
N ASP A 184 -1.59 7.24 3.89
CA ASP A 184 -2.28 7.79 2.70
C ASP A 184 -2.55 6.81 1.55
N ARG A 185 -2.44 5.49 1.78
CA ARG A 185 -2.83 4.46 0.82
C ARG A 185 -2.04 4.51 -0.51
N ASN A 186 -0.83 5.07 -0.49
CA ASN A 186 0.02 5.21 -1.69
C ASN A 186 0.53 3.89 -2.26
N VAL A 187 0.54 2.84 -1.43
CA VAL A 187 0.93 1.49 -1.83
C VAL A 187 -0.30 0.60 -1.67
N ILE A 188 -0.58 -0.18 -2.70
CA ILE A 188 -1.69 -1.11 -2.76
C ILE A 188 -1.13 -2.43 -3.26
N LEU A 189 -1.35 -3.51 -2.51
CA LEU A 189 -1.00 -4.86 -2.94
C LEU A 189 -2.22 -5.56 -3.49
N GLN A 190 -2.01 -6.26 -4.60
CA GLN A 190 -3.08 -6.88 -5.35
C GLN A 190 -2.68 -8.27 -5.78
N GLU A 191 -3.60 -9.19 -5.63
CA GLU A 191 -3.37 -10.57 -6.00
C GLU A 191 -4.59 -11.16 -6.69
N GLY A 192 -4.36 -11.68 -7.90
CA GLY A 192 -5.33 -12.50 -8.60
C GLY A 192 -5.31 -13.92 -8.05
N LEU A 193 -6.46 -14.37 -7.56
CA LEU A 193 -6.63 -15.69 -6.97
C LEU A 193 -7.61 -16.51 -7.79
N ILE A 194 -7.43 -17.82 -7.76
CA ILE A 194 -8.30 -18.79 -8.41
C ILE A 194 -8.67 -19.82 -7.37
N ARG A 195 -9.96 -20.12 -7.28
CA ARG A 195 -10.46 -21.17 -6.41
C ARG A 195 -11.51 -22.02 -7.10
N ALA A 196 -11.45 -23.32 -6.84
CA ALA A 196 -12.48 -24.25 -7.26
C ALA A 196 -13.53 -24.41 -6.16
N PHE A 197 -14.78 -24.51 -6.59
CA PHE A 197 -15.94 -24.72 -5.73
C PHE A 197 -16.66 -25.96 -6.22
N PRO A 198 -17.05 -26.87 -5.31
CA PRO A 198 -17.99 -27.92 -5.68
C PRO A 198 -19.31 -27.27 -6.12
N GLN A 199 -19.89 -27.78 -7.20
CA GLN A 199 -21.13 -27.31 -7.79
C GLN A 199 -22.35 -27.88 -7.06
#